data_AF-A0AA88KHV5-F1
#
_entry.id   AF-A0AA88KHV5-F1
#
_cell.length_a   1.000
_cell.length_b   1.000
_cell.length_c   1.000
_cell.angle_alpha   90.00
_cell.angle_beta   90.00
_cell.angle_gamma   90.00
#
_symmetry.space_group_name_H-M   'P 1'
#
loop_
_entity.id
_entity.type
_entity.pdbx_description
1 polymer ?
#
loop_
_entity_poly.entity_id
_entity_poly.type
_entity_poly.pdbx_seq_one_letter_code
_entity_poly.pdbx_strand_id
1 'polypeptide(L)'
;MIIHDSFTFWNDMWRPFTSLSNNSSSNTPITKTNVTECHPNLFLLNSTSREVYPIIEYDICPDTYVSFSIMLIFVILYCLLMLIVTIGLIWKRHSGHVMARNLGHLFTSMISGFLFMFVFCMRIIIGRKIFPCALYSLCFFVSGPVVTMPTTCRCLKMFFEFRLNLLKTKIFGDSQEQQIAVQMNNMKDNHPSNMHVEEGGILNKNHSYTSEGHQVSNATAPTTTSFSSGSVPSSTASSFSNLFKSTSTGQGADLVDEDLLPMKKFATPLELRILKFYQFMVSYKFVVVAFSAVFLFQTMLWLIVGGADEIVYAVRGERSLVSSGFFEFRHGCIVTYSVLVIILVEAIVYIAFEVIALILCFISDRDTWNIKKETLVAVICQIIAILGFVIAGYIPIVATLTDYYVPYLLSVVGFLAVDLVICALLPVFYEIRREWLLERKDTTLSDSSVETVLKNKKSYKIMLDFARRSYCPEAVLCWSDIQRFKKTSNKEKRREMGQFIVNTYVTISSPMEINIPNIARTHQTLKELLQASSQDVSVDMFQQIEIFCIQDLNEVLQRLSASNKMIASMIEC
;
A
#
# COMPACT_ATOMS: atom_id res chain seq x y z
N MET A 1 -41.01 6.13 10.13
CA MET A 1 -41.87 5.82 8.96
C MET A 1 -41.05 5.25 7.80
N ILE A 2 -39.96 5.90 7.36
CA ILE A 2 -39.10 5.43 6.25
C ILE A 2 -38.45 4.04 6.48
N ILE A 3 -38.12 3.66 7.72
CA ILE A 3 -37.48 2.36 8.02
C ILE A 3 -38.47 1.18 7.95
N HIS A 4 -39.76 1.39 8.23
CA HIS A 4 -40.75 0.30 8.19
C HIS A 4 -41.16 -0.03 6.76
N ASP A 5 -41.21 0.97 5.87
CA ASP A 5 -41.50 0.77 4.44
C ASP A 5 -40.34 0.10 3.67
N SER A 6 -39.11 0.26 4.18
CA SER A 6 -37.93 -0.37 3.58
C SER A 6 -37.99 -1.90 3.73
N PHE A 7 -38.52 -2.42 4.83
CA PHE A 7 -38.58 -3.87 5.08
C PHE A 7 -39.70 -4.57 4.30
N THR A 8 -40.83 -3.89 4.08
CA THR A 8 -41.91 -4.39 3.21
C THR A 8 -41.49 -4.42 1.74
N PHE A 9 -40.70 -3.45 1.29
CA PHE A 9 -40.15 -3.42 -0.07
C PHE A 9 -39.32 -4.67 -0.41
N TRP A 10 -38.43 -5.10 0.50
CA TRP A 10 -37.64 -6.32 0.28
C TRP A 10 -38.50 -7.59 0.27
N ASN A 11 -39.57 -7.66 1.08
CA ASN A 11 -40.48 -8.81 1.09
C ASN A 11 -41.36 -8.89 -0.16
N ASP A 12 -41.75 -7.76 -0.75
CA ASP A 12 -42.56 -7.74 -1.97
C ASP A 12 -41.72 -8.01 -3.24
N MET A 13 -40.42 -7.69 -3.22
CA MET A 13 -39.49 -8.00 -4.31
C MET A 13 -39.31 -9.51 -4.55
N TRP A 14 -39.55 -10.35 -3.54
CA TRP A 14 -39.45 -11.81 -3.65
C TRP A 14 -40.79 -12.52 -3.87
N ARG A 15 -41.93 -11.80 -3.93
CA ARG A 15 -43.20 -12.43 -4.26
C ARG A 15 -43.24 -12.78 -5.76
N PRO A 16 -43.54 -14.03 -6.15
CA PRO A 16 -43.76 -14.37 -7.55
C PRO A 16 -44.90 -13.50 -8.08
N PHE A 17 -44.64 -12.80 -9.20
CA PHE A 17 -45.57 -11.89 -9.85
C PHE A 17 -46.84 -12.67 -10.25
N THR A 18 -47.88 -12.62 -9.41
CA THR A 18 -49.20 -13.15 -9.77
C THR A 18 -49.80 -12.18 -10.78
N SER A 19 -49.76 -12.56 -12.05
CA SER A 19 -50.33 -11.81 -13.16
C SER A 19 -51.79 -11.44 -12.88
N LEU A 20 -52.05 -10.13 -12.75
CA LEU A 20 -53.40 -9.58 -12.90
C LEU A 20 -53.85 -9.83 -14.34
N SER A 21 -54.56 -10.94 -14.56
CA SER A 21 -55.17 -11.28 -15.83
C SER A 21 -56.41 -10.42 -16.06
N ASN A 22 -56.21 -9.21 -16.58
CA ASN A 22 -57.31 -8.44 -17.14
C ASN A 22 -57.67 -9.00 -18.52
N ASN A 23 -58.67 -9.87 -18.56
CA ASN A 23 -59.40 -10.26 -19.76
C ASN A 23 -60.01 -9.01 -20.41
N SER A 24 -59.31 -8.42 -21.38
CA SER A 24 -59.88 -7.44 -22.32
C SER A 24 -59.40 -7.78 -23.73
N SER A 25 -60.15 -8.67 -24.36
CA SER A 25 -60.05 -9.01 -25.78
C SER A 25 -60.48 -7.79 -26.62
N SER A 26 -59.53 -6.92 -26.95
CA SER A 26 -59.69 -5.97 -28.06
C SER A 26 -58.52 -6.15 -29.02
N ASN A 27 -58.80 -6.79 -30.15
CA ASN A 27 -57.92 -6.85 -31.31
C ASN A 27 -57.82 -5.45 -31.93
N THR A 28 -56.99 -4.59 -31.35
CA THR A 28 -56.51 -3.40 -32.06
C THR A 28 -55.21 -3.77 -32.76
N PRO A 29 -55.09 -3.56 -34.08
CA PRO A 29 -53.85 -3.80 -34.79
C PRO A 29 -52.77 -2.88 -34.20
N ILE A 30 -51.69 -3.49 -33.72
CA ILE A 30 -50.47 -2.85 -33.22
C ILE A 30 -50.08 -1.79 -34.25
N THR A 31 -50.46 -0.56 -33.95
CA THR A 31 -50.18 0.58 -34.81
C THR A 31 -48.68 0.80 -34.71
N LYS A 32 -48.00 0.90 -35.86
CA LYS A 32 -46.57 1.13 -36.00
C LYS A 32 -46.16 2.43 -35.30
N THR A 33 -46.07 2.42 -33.98
CA THR A 33 -45.41 3.47 -33.20
C THR A 33 -43.93 3.14 -33.21
N ASN A 34 -43.18 3.84 -34.07
CA ASN A 34 -41.72 3.99 -34.08
C ASN A 34 -40.95 3.01 -33.16
N VAL A 35 -40.83 1.75 -33.59
CA VAL A 35 -40.10 0.67 -32.90
C VAL A 35 -38.59 0.86 -33.08
N THR A 36 -38.06 2.02 -32.67
CA THR A 36 -36.66 2.39 -32.92
C THR A 36 -35.70 2.08 -31.77
N GLU A 37 -36.18 1.64 -30.60
CA GLU A 37 -35.30 1.56 -29.42
C GLU A 37 -34.82 0.15 -29.06
N CYS A 38 -35.59 -0.91 -29.33
CA CYS A 38 -35.20 -2.29 -29.05
C CYS A 38 -34.94 -3.09 -30.34
N HIS A 39 -33.85 -3.85 -30.36
CA HIS A 39 -33.55 -4.71 -31.49
C HIS A 39 -34.57 -5.86 -31.61
N PRO A 40 -35.15 -6.13 -32.80
CA PRO A 40 -36.24 -7.09 -32.96
C PRO A 40 -35.89 -8.52 -32.52
N ASN A 41 -34.61 -8.91 -32.64
CA ASN A 41 -34.12 -10.20 -32.18
C ASN A 41 -34.39 -10.46 -30.70
N LEU A 42 -34.48 -9.42 -29.84
CA LEU A 42 -34.76 -9.60 -28.42
C LEU A 42 -36.18 -10.15 -28.16
N PHE A 43 -37.12 -9.92 -29.08
CA PHE A 43 -38.50 -10.42 -28.98
C PHE A 43 -38.68 -11.82 -29.56
N LEU A 44 -37.73 -12.27 -30.39
CA LEU A 44 -37.74 -13.60 -31.01
C LEU A 44 -37.07 -14.67 -30.12
N LEU A 45 -36.62 -14.28 -28.92
CA LEU A 45 -35.95 -15.12 -27.94
C LEU A 45 -36.97 -15.96 -27.14
N ASN A 46 -37.61 -16.94 -27.79
CA ASN A 46 -38.64 -17.79 -27.17
C ASN A 46 -38.23 -18.29 -25.77
N SER A 47 -37.20 -19.14 -25.67
CA SER A 47 -36.77 -19.78 -24.40
C SER A 47 -35.66 -19.04 -23.67
N THR A 48 -35.04 -18.04 -24.29
CA THR A 48 -33.88 -17.31 -23.76
C THR A 48 -34.25 -15.95 -23.18
N SER A 49 -35.45 -15.43 -23.47
CA SER A 49 -36.07 -14.31 -22.76
C SER A 49 -36.37 -14.71 -21.32
N ARG A 50 -36.09 -13.82 -20.36
CA ARG A 50 -36.46 -14.01 -18.96
C ARG A 50 -37.93 -13.71 -18.69
N GLU A 51 -38.57 -12.97 -19.59
CA GLU A 51 -39.97 -12.57 -19.49
C GLU A 51 -40.86 -13.52 -20.28
N VAL A 52 -41.99 -13.91 -19.66
CA VAL A 52 -43.01 -14.77 -20.29
C VAL A 52 -43.61 -14.08 -21.52
N TYR A 53 -43.81 -12.77 -21.44
CA TYR A 53 -44.27 -11.94 -22.54
C TYR A 53 -43.27 -10.80 -22.74
N PRO A 54 -42.40 -10.86 -23.77
CA PRO A 54 -41.40 -9.83 -24.00
C PRO A 54 -42.09 -8.54 -24.45
N ILE A 55 -42.29 -7.62 -23.51
CA ILE A 55 -42.89 -6.30 -23.76
C ILE A 55 -41.87 -5.21 -23.42
N ILE A 56 -41.99 -4.05 -24.06
CA ILE A 56 -41.18 -2.89 -23.69
C ILE A 56 -41.89 -2.17 -22.55
N GLU A 57 -41.19 -1.98 -21.43
CA GLU A 57 -41.68 -1.22 -20.29
C GLU A 57 -40.62 -0.20 -19.89
N TYR A 58 -41.03 1.07 -19.69
CA TYR A 58 -40.13 2.17 -19.32
C TYR A 58 -38.95 2.36 -20.29
N ASP A 59 -39.19 2.12 -21.59
CA ASP A 59 -38.19 2.12 -22.66
C ASP A 59 -37.12 1.01 -22.53
N ILE A 60 -37.35 0.03 -21.66
CA ILE A 60 -36.43 -1.08 -21.41
C ILE A 60 -36.85 -2.33 -22.18
N CYS A 61 -35.89 -2.90 -22.93
CA CYS A 61 -36.08 -4.14 -23.67
C CYS A 61 -36.13 -5.36 -22.73
N PRO A 62 -36.73 -6.48 -23.17
CA PRO A 62 -36.76 -7.70 -22.37
C PRO A 62 -35.35 -8.22 -22.05
N ASP A 63 -35.11 -8.56 -20.78
CA ASP A 63 -33.85 -9.13 -20.33
C ASP A 63 -33.67 -10.60 -20.78
N THR A 64 -32.42 -11.04 -20.93
CA THR A 64 -32.12 -12.42 -21.33
C THR A 64 -31.55 -13.24 -20.16
N TYR A 65 -31.80 -14.54 -20.17
CA TYR A 65 -31.14 -15.47 -19.23
C TYR A 65 -29.62 -15.55 -19.43
N VAL A 66 -29.11 -15.13 -20.60
CA VAL A 66 -27.66 -15.13 -20.91
C VAL A 66 -26.95 -14.06 -20.08
N SER A 67 -27.43 -12.80 -20.10
CA SER A 67 -26.82 -11.74 -19.30
C SER A 67 -26.93 -12.03 -17.80
N PHE A 68 -28.06 -12.58 -17.36
CA PHE A 68 -28.24 -13.05 -15.98
C PHE A 68 -27.16 -14.06 -15.58
N SER A 69 -26.96 -15.10 -16.40
CA SER A 69 -26.03 -16.19 -16.11
C SER A 69 -24.58 -15.71 -16.07
N ILE A 70 -24.17 -14.88 -17.04
CA ILE A 70 -22.81 -14.31 -17.09
C ILE A 70 -22.53 -13.47 -15.84
N MET A 71 -23.46 -12.58 -15.47
CA MET A 71 -23.26 -11.70 -14.31
C MET A 71 -23.30 -12.49 -12.98
N LEU A 72 -24.15 -13.51 -12.88
CA LEU A 72 -24.19 -14.38 -11.70
C LEU A 72 -22.87 -15.15 -11.52
N ILE A 73 -22.36 -15.78 -12.59
CA ILE A 73 -21.08 -16.48 -12.58
C ILE A 73 -19.97 -15.50 -12.19
N PHE A 74 -19.96 -14.30 -12.78
CA PHE A 74 -18.96 -13.28 -12.48
C PHE A 74 -18.98 -12.88 -10.99
N VAL A 75 -20.15 -12.63 -10.41
CA VAL A 75 -20.28 -12.31 -8.97
C VAL A 75 -19.73 -13.44 -8.11
N ILE A 76 -20.06 -14.70 -8.42
CA ILE A 76 -19.56 -15.86 -7.67
C ILE A 76 -18.03 -15.92 -7.74
N LEU A 77 -17.45 -15.78 -8.93
CA LEU A 77 -16.00 -15.77 -9.12
C LEU A 77 -15.33 -14.61 -8.38
N TYR A 78 -15.92 -13.42 -8.42
CA TYR A 78 -15.39 -12.25 -7.71
C TYR A 78 -15.47 -12.44 -6.19
N CYS A 79 -16.56 -13.00 -5.66
CA CYS A 79 -16.67 -13.34 -4.24
C CYS A 79 -15.62 -14.36 -3.79
N LEU A 80 -15.36 -15.39 -4.61
CA LEU A 80 -14.30 -16.37 -4.35
C LEU A 80 -12.91 -15.70 -4.36
N LEU A 81 -12.65 -14.82 -5.34
CA LEU A 81 -11.42 -14.05 -5.40
C LEU A 81 -11.23 -13.17 -4.16
N MET A 82 -12.28 -12.46 -3.72
CA MET A 82 -12.27 -11.65 -2.50
C MET A 82 -11.96 -12.48 -1.26
N LEU A 83 -12.53 -13.69 -1.15
CA LEU A 83 -12.27 -14.60 -0.03
C LEU A 83 -10.81 -15.07 -0.03
N ILE A 84 -10.27 -15.50 -1.18
CA ILE A 84 -8.87 -15.92 -1.32
C ILE A 84 -7.92 -14.78 -0.95
N VAL A 85 -8.17 -13.58 -1.48
CA VAL A 85 -7.35 -12.39 -1.19
C VAL A 85 -7.42 -12.03 0.30
N THR A 86 -8.61 -12.05 0.90
CA THR A 86 -8.76 -11.73 2.33
C THR A 86 -7.99 -12.71 3.21
N ILE A 87 -8.09 -14.02 2.95
CA ILE A 87 -7.32 -15.05 3.66
C ILE A 87 -5.82 -14.81 3.46
N GLY A 88 -5.39 -14.55 2.23
CA GLY A 88 -3.99 -14.27 1.89
C GLY A 88 -3.43 -13.05 2.62
N LEU A 89 -4.18 -11.94 2.65
CA LEU A 89 -3.79 -10.71 3.34
C LEU A 89 -3.74 -10.87 4.87
N ILE A 90 -4.68 -11.62 5.46
CA ILE A 90 -4.65 -11.92 6.90
C ILE A 90 -3.47 -12.81 7.24
N TRP A 91 -3.24 -13.86 6.44
CA TRP A 91 -2.14 -14.79 6.64
C TRP A 91 -0.77 -14.10 6.51
N LYS A 92 -0.61 -13.23 5.51
CA LYS A 92 0.63 -12.51 5.22
C LYS A 92 0.66 -11.08 5.77
N ARG A 93 -0.16 -10.74 6.77
CA ARG A 93 -0.29 -9.37 7.29
C ARG A 93 1.01 -8.76 7.85
N HIS A 94 1.93 -9.61 8.32
CA HIS A 94 3.22 -9.19 8.88
C HIS A 94 4.35 -9.16 7.85
N SER A 95 4.07 -9.50 6.59
CA SER A 95 5.08 -9.45 5.54
C SER A 95 5.41 -8.02 5.13
N GLY A 96 6.67 -7.77 4.76
CA GLY A 96 7.11 -6.46 4.27
C GLY A 96 6.32 -6.00 3.03
N HIS A 97 5.97 -6.91 2.12
CA HIS A 97 5.16 -6.61 0.94
C HIS A 97 3.75 -6.09 1.30
N VAL A 98 3.06 -6.72 2.26
CA VAL A 98 1.71 -6.31 2.69
C VAL A 98 1.77 -5.07 3.60
N MET A 99 2.74 -5.02 4.52
CA MET A 99 2.91 -3.91 5.46
C MET A 99 3.19 -2.59 4.75
N ALA A 100 4.05 -2.58 3.72
CA ALA A 100 4.33 -1.39 2.91
C ALA A 100 3.07 -0.81 2.24
N ARG A 101 2.07 -1.65 1.92
CA ARG A 101 0.82 -1.21 1.28
C ARG A 101 -0.22 -0.69 2.29
N ASN A 102 -0.03 -0.95 3.59
CA ASN A 102 -1.00 -0.71 4.67
C ASN A 102 -2.28 -1.53 4.47
N LEU A 103 -2.50 -2.49 5.37
CA LEU A 103 -3.62 -3.42 5.32
C LEU A 103 -4.99 -2.71 5.31
N GLY A 104 -5.13 -1.60 6.02
CA GLY A 104 -6.37 -0.83 6.05
C GLY A 104 -6.73 -0.26 4.67
N HIS A 105 -5.74 0.26 3.93
CA HIS A 105 -5.95 0.78 2.58
C HIS A 105 -6.38 -0.32 1.60
N LEU A 106 -5.75 -1.51 1.69
CA LEU A 106 -6.12 -2.67 0.89
C LEU A 106 -7.57 -3.10 1.15
N PHE A 107 -7.99 -3.18 2.42
CA PHE A 107 -9.38 -3.52 2.76
C PHE A 107 -10.38 -2.46 2.31
N THR A 108 -10.09 -1.17 2.49
CA THR A 108 -10.97 -0.10 2.01
C THR A 108 -11.16 -0.17 0.49
N SER A 109 -10.08 -0.39 -0.26
CA SER A 109 -10.13 -0.60 -1.71
C SER A 109 -11.01 -1.79 -2.08
N MET A 110 -10.77 -2.95 -1.44
CA MET A 110 -11.52 -4.19 -1.66
C MET A 110 -13.02 -4.03 -1.38
N ILE A 111 -13.38 -3.41 -0.26
CA ILE A 111 -14.77 -3.18 0.13
C ILE A 111 -15.45 -2.23 -0.85
N SER A 112 -14.80 -1.11 -1.21
CA SER A 112 -15.38 -0.15 -2.16
C SER A 112 -15.62 -0.76 -3.55
N GLY A 113 -14.64 -1.50 -4.07
CA GLY A 113 -14.75 -2.20 -5.36
C GLY A 113 -15.80 -3.31 -5.31
N PHE A 114 -15.89 -4.05 -4.20
CA PHE A 114 -16.92 -5.07 -4.00
C PHE A 114 -18.33 -4.48 -3.97
N LEU A 115 -18.57 -3.42 -3.19
CA LEU A 115 -19.88 -2.77 -3.12
C LEU A 115 -20.32 -2.27 -4.50
N PHE A 116 -19.41 -1.62 -5.23
CA PHE A 116 -19.69 -1.13 -6.58
C PHE A 116 -20.01 -2.27 -7.55
N MET A 117 -19.12 -3.27 -7.65
CA MET A 117 -19.32 -4.44 -8.48
C MET A 117 -20.65 -5.14 -8.15
N PHE A 118 -20.92 -5.34 -6.86
CA PHE A 118 -22.11 -6.02 -6.39
C PHE A 118 -23.38 -5.28 -6.82
N VAL A 119 -23.47 -3.97 -6.61
CA VAL A 119 -24.67 -3.20 -6.98
C VAL A 119 -24.92 -3.24 -8.49
N PHE A 120 -23.87 -3.09 -9.30
CA PHE A 120 -23.95 -3.14 -10.75
C PHE A 120 -24.33 -4.52 -11.29
N CYS A 121 -23.78 -5.59 -10.72
CA CYS A 121 -24.16 -6.95 -11.07
C CYS A 121 -25.59 -7.27 -10.62
N MET A 122 -25.98 -6.83 -9.43
CA MET A 122 -27.33 -7.03 -8.89
C MET A 122 -28.40 -6.36 -9.77
N ARG A 123 -28.09 -5.24 -10.45
CA ARG A 123 -28.99 -4.67 -11.45
C ARG A 123 -29.34 -5.66 -12.56
N ILE A 124 -28.34 -6.35 -13.12
CA ILE A 124 -28.57 -7.31 -14.20
C ILE A 124 -29.19 -8.62 -13.68
N ILE A 125 -28.78 -9.06 -12.48
CA ILE A 125 -29.30 -10.27 -11.84
C ILE A 125 -30.77 -10.11 -11.44
N ILE A 126 -31.15 -8.99 -10.81
CA ILE A 126 -32.53 -8.70 -10.44
C ILE A 126 -33.37 -8.43 -11.70
N GLY A 127 -32.81 -7.68 -12.65
CA GLY A 127 -33.45 -7.30 -13.91
C GLY A 127 -33.50 -5.78 -14.04
N ARG A 128 -33.23 -5.27 -15.26
CA ARG A 128 -33.11 -3.83 -15.53
C ARG A 128 -34.41 -3.07 -15.30
N LYS A 129 -35.57 -3.73 -15.44
CA LYS A 129 -36.91 -3.16 -15.22
C LYS A 129 -37.29 -2.99 -13.75
N ILE A 130 -36.80 -3.90 -12.90
CA ILE A 130 -37.21 -3.97 -11.49
C ILE A 130 -36.22 -3.19 -10.61
N PHE A 131 -34.94 -3.16 -10.99
CA PHE A 131 -33.90 -2.57 -10.18
C PHE A 131 -34.07 -1.04 -10.03
N PRO A 132 -34.10 -0.47 -8.80
CA PRO A 132 -34.39 0.94 -8.58
C PRO A 132 -33.48 1.89 -9.37
N CYS A 133 -34.09 2.76 -10.18
CA CYS A 133 -33.35 3.74 -10.98
C CYS A 133 -32.51 4.69 -10.12
N ALA A 134 -33.03 5.12 -8.96
CA ALA A 134 -32.30 5.98 -8.03
C ALA A 134 -30.99 5.36 -7.52
N LEU A 135 -30.99 4.07 -7.21
CA LEU A 135 -29.78 3.38 -6.76
C LEU A 135 -28.77 3.23 -7.90
N TYR A 136 -29.27 2.90 -9.09
CA TYR A 136 -28.44 2.75 -10.28
C TYR A 136 -27.79 4.08 -10.71
N SER A 137 -28.57 5.17 -10.73
CA SER A 137 -28.06 6.50 -11.08
C SER A 137 -27.04 6.98 -10.05
N LEU A 138 -27.29 6.82 -8.74
CA LEU A 138 -26.31 7.14 -7.69
C LEU A 138 -24.99 6.39 -7.90
N CYS A 139 -25.07 5.10 -8.22
CA CYS A 139 -23.88 4.29 -8.48
C CYS A 139 -23.03 4.79 -9.64
N PHE A 140 -23.62 5.44 -10.66
CA PHE A 140 -22.84 6.06 -11.73
C PHE A 140 -22.12 7.32 -11.30
N PHE A 141 -22.78 8.20 -10.54
CA PHE A 141 -22.14 9.41 -10.00
C PHE A 141 -21.04 9.08 -8.99
N VAL A 142 -21.07 7.88 -8.42
CA VAL A 142 -20.03 7.39 -7.50
C VAL A 142 -18.99 6.53 -8.24
N SER A 143 -19.20 6.20 -9.52
CA SER A 143 -18.34 5.28 -10.27
C SER A 143 -16.95 5.81 -10.52
N GLY A 144 -16.84 7.07 -10.96
CA GLY A 144 -15.57 7.73 -11.21
C GLY A 144 -14.61 7.64 -10.01
N PRO A 145 -15.01 8.12 -8.82
CA PRO A 145 -14.16 8.03 -7.66
C PRO A 145 -13.95 6.62 -7.14
N VAL A 146 -14.95 5.72 -7.17
CA VAL A 146 -14.71 4.35 -6.68
C VAL A 146 -13.65 3.63 -7.50
N VAL A 147 -13.62 3.85 -8.82
CA VAL A 147 -12.64 3.24 -9.72
C VAL A 147 -11.24 3.87 -9.54
N THR A 148 -11.15 5.19 -9.40
CA THR A 148 -9.87 5.95 -9.46
C THR A 148 -9.27 6.32 -8.08
N MET A 149 -10.07 6.39 -7.03
CA MET A 149 -9.60 6.82 -5.70
C MET A 149 -8.64 5.82 -5.05
N PRO A 150 -8.81 4.49 -5.15
CA PRO A 150 -7.87 3.56 -4.54
C PRO A 150 -6.45 3.71 -5.08
N THR A 151 -6.29 3.84 -6.39
CA THR A 151 -5.01 4.08 -7.07
C THR A 151 -4.46 5.47 -6.75
N THR A 152 -5.31 6.51 -6.79
CA THR A 152 -4.92 7.89 -6.42
C THR A 152 -4.40 7.97 -4.98
N CYS A 153 -5.12 7.39 -4.01
CA CYS A 153 -4.71 7.35 -2.60
C CYS A 153 -3.40 6.57 -2.41
N ARG A 154 -3.22 5.47 -3.14
CA ARG A 154 -1.98 4.68 -3.12
C ARG A 154 -0.78 5.49 -3.62
N CYS A 155 -0.94 6.21 -4.74
CA CYS A 155 0.09 7.09 -5.30
C CYS A 155 0.47 8.22 -4.33
N LEU A 156 -0.53 8.92 -3.79
CA LEU A 156 -0.33 9.99 -2.83
C LEU A 156 0.35 9.49 -1.56
N LYS A 157 -0.10 8.35 -1.02
CA LYS A 157 0.52 7.73 0.16
C LYS A 157 2.01 7.48 -0.08
N MET A 158 2.39 6.81 -1.17
CA MET A 158 3.80 6.55 -1.48
C MET A 158 4.63 7.84 -1.56
N PHE A 159 4.09 8.89 -2.19
CA PHE A 159 4.76 10.18 -2.25
C PHE A 159 4.95 10.80 -0.86
N PHE A 160 3.91 10.83 -0.02
CA PHE A 160 4.01 11.38 1.32
C PHE A 160 4.90 10.54 2.24
N GLU A 161 4.93 9.23 2.07
CA GLU A 161 5.81 8.31 2.83
C GLU A 161 7.29 8.57 2.48
N PHE A 162 7.59 8.82 1.21
CA PHE A 162 8.92 9.26 0.78
C PHE A 162 9.32 10.60 1.42
N ARG A 163 8.44 11.60 1.38
CA ARG A 163 8.69 12.92 1.99
C ARG A 163 8.86 12.80 3.52
N LEU A 164 8.06 11.95 4.15
CA LEU A 164 8.14 11.66 5.57
C LEU A 164 9.51 11.07 5.94
N ASN A 165 10.00 10.09 5.18
CA ASN A 165 11.27 9.42 5.49
C ASN A 165 12.50 10.27 5.15
N LEU A 166 12.43 11.12 4.14
CA LEU A 166 13.43 12.19 3.94
C LEU A 166 13.49 13.12 5.15
N LEU A 167 12.33 13.54 5.67
CA LEU A 167 12.28 14.43 6.82
C LEU A 167 12.81 13.74 8.09
N LYS A 168 12.45 12.47 8.33
CA LYS A 168 12.99 11.67 9.43
C LYS A 168 14.52 11.56 9.34
N THR A 169 15.04 11.13 8.20
CA THR A 169 16.50 10.97 8.05
C THR A 169 17.26 12.29 8.16
N LYS A 170 16.71 13.41 7.69
CA LYS A 170 17.29 14.74 7.91
C LYS A 170 17.32 15.13 9.39
N ILE A 171 16.21 14.94 10.12
CA ILE A 171 16.11 15.34 11.53
C ILE A 171 16.93 14.42 12.46
N PHE A 172 16.97 13.13 12.15
CA PHE A 172 17.54 12.11 13.05
C PHE A 172 18.93 11.61 12.57
N GLY A 173 19.20 11.59 11.27
CA GLY A 173 20.45 11.07 10.68
C GLY A 173 21.62 12.05 10.66
N ASP A 174 21.37 13.35 10.44
CA ASP A 174 22.44 14.37 10.30
C ASP A 174 23.31 14.52 11.57
N SER A 175 22.80 14.07 12.72
CA SER A 175 23.50 14.12 14.00
C SER A 175 24.86 13.43 13.96
N GLN A 176 24.99 12.33 13.21
CA GLN A 176 26.26 11.60 13.13
C GLN A 176 27.28 12.35 12.26
N GLU A 177 26.82 12.96 11.16
CA GLU A 177 27.70 13.67 10.23
C GLU A 177 28.22 14.98 10.82
N GLN A 178 27.39 15.70 11.58
CA GLN A 178 27.83 16.88 12.33
C GLN A 178 28.87 16.51 13.41
N GLN A 179 28.66 15.43 14.17
CA GLN A 179 29.64 14.97 15.16
C GLN A 179 30.99 14.63 14.53
N ILE A 180 30.97 13.95 13.38
CA ILE A 180 32.19 13.63 12.62
C ILE A 180 32.89 14.90 12.13
N ALA A 181 32.13 15.85 11.58
CA ALA A 181 32.70 17.09 11.05
C ALA A 181 33.35 17.92 12.17
N VAL A 182 32.73 17.98 13.34
CA VAL A 182 33.31 18.68 14.50
C VAL A 182 34.55 17.96 15.02
N GLN A 183 34.54 16.63 15.13
CA GLN A 183 35.75 15.87 15.49
C GLN A 183 36.90 16.10 14.51
N MET A 184 36.62 16.14 13.20
CA MET A 184 37.63 16.43 12.19
C MET A 184 38.19 17.86 12.28
N ASN A 185 37.35 18.84 12.61
CA ASN A 185 37.81 20.22 12.83
C ASN A 185 38.67 20.32 14.09
N ASN A 186 38.26 19.70 15.22
CA ASN A 186 39.04 19.72 16.46
C ASN A 186 40.40 19.00 16.32
N MET A 187 40.49 17.95 15.50
CA MET A 187 41.77 17.31 15.18
C MET A 187 42.70 18.20 14.34
N LYS A 188 42.15 19.10 13.52
CA LYS A 188 42.94 19.99 12.66
C LYS A 188 43.55 21.15 13.44
N ASP A 189 42.86 21.64 14.48
CA ASP A 189 43.31 22.76 15.29
C ASP A 189 44.33 22.37 16.39
N ASN A 190 44.38 21.08 16.76
CA ASN A 190 45.31 20.56 17.77
C ASN A 190 46.65 20.04 17.20
N HIS A 191 46.96 20.28 15.92
CA HIS A 191 48.32 20.06 15.43
C HIS A 191 49.14 21.35 15.60
N PRO A 192 49.98 21.47 16.65
CA PRO A 192 50.83 22.64 16.81
C PRO A 192 51.77 22.71 15.62
N SER A 193 51.63 23.77 14.83
CA SER A 193 52.56 24.18 13.79
C SER A 193 53.83 24.70 14.45
N ASN A 194 54.59 23.82 15.10
CA ASN A 194 55.94 24.09 15.60
C ASN A 194 56.84 22.94 15.14
N MET A 195 57.13 22.94 13.84
CA MET A 195 58.37 22.33 13.35
C MET A 195 59.01 23.30 12.37
N HIS A 196 59.86 24.15 12.95
CA HIS A 196 60.90 24.87 12.24
C HIS A 196 61.81 23.81 11.62
N VAL A 197 61.78 23.66 10.30
CA VAL A 197 62.73 22.81 9.56
C VAL A 197 63.55 23.72 8.66
N GLU A 198 64.82 23.83 9.05
CA GLU A 198 65.95 24.37 8.29
C GLU A 198 66.10 23.71 6.93
N GLU A 199 66.65 24.49 6.00
CA GLU A 199 67.07 24.10 4.66
C GLU A 199 67.95 22.85 4.62
N GLY A 200 67.74 22.03 3.58
CA GLY A 200 68.68 20.99 3.19
C GLY A 200 68.16 20.15 2.04
N GLY A 201 68.53 20.52 0.81
CA GLY A 201 68.25 19.73 -0.38
C GLY A 201 69.00 18.40 -0.38
N ILE A 202 68.48 17.43 -1.16
CA ILE A 202 69.22 16.68 -2.19
C ILE A 202 68.29 15.60 -2.80
N LEU A 203 68.22 15.69 -4.13
CA LEU A 203 67.91 14.74 -5.19
C LEU A 203 68.15 13.23 -4.88
N ASN A 204 67.13 12.37 -5.09
CA ASN A 204 67.24 11.02 -5.67
C ASN A 204 65.83 10.40 -5.85
N LYS A 205 65.27 10.20 -7.05
CA LYS A 205 65.58 9.30 -8.17
C LYS A 205 65.34 7.79 -7.89
N ASN A 206 64.32 7.27 -8.59
CA ASN A 206 64.11 5.92 -9.13
C ASN A 206 63.93 4.72 -8.19
N HIS A 207 62.77 4.07 -8.30
CA HIS A 207 62.55 2.66 -8.71
C HIS A 207 61.16 2.23 -8.19
N SER A 208 60.47 1.20 -8.68
CA SER A 208 60.40 0.46 -9.93
C SER A 208 59.28 -0.54 -9.72
N TYR A 209 58.40 -0.68 -10.71
CA TYR A 209 57.43 -1.76 -10.74
C TYR A 209 58.16 -3.11 -10.84
N THR A 210 57.76 -4.06 -9.99
CA THR A 210 57.89 -5.49 -10.29
C THR A 210 56.60 -6.19 -9.89
N SER A 211 55.98 -6.76 -10.92
CA SER A 211 54.85 -7.66 -10.91
C SER A 211 55.38 -9.08 -10.96
N GLU A 212 55.07 -9.88 -9.94
CA GLU A 212 55.09 -11.34 -9.94
C GLU A 212 53.92 -11.74 -9.01
N GLY A 213 52.97 -12.61 -9.34
CA GLY A 213 53.09 -13.81 -10.15
C GLY A 213 53.19 -15.03 -9.22
N HIS A 214 52.09 -15.41 -8.55
CA HIS A 214 52.03 -16.68 -7.81
C HIS A 214 50.72 -17.43 -8.08
N GLN A 215 50.84 -18.46 -8.93
CA GLN A 215 49.97 -19.62 -8.97
C GLN A 215 50.43 -20.60 -7.88
N VAL A 216 49.50 -21.12 -7.08
CA VAL A 216 49.67 -22.41 -6.41
C VAL A 216 48.36 -23.17 -6.47
N SER A 217 48.39 -24.26 -7.24
CA SER A 217 47.48 -25.39 -7.20
C SER A 217 47.71 -26.17 -5.90
N ASN A 218 46.66 -26.71 -5.28
CA ASN A 218 46.57 -28.15 -5.01
C ASN A 218 45.22 -28.58 -4.44
N ALA A 219 44.74 -29.67 -5.02
CA ALA A 219 43.57 -30.43 -4.64
C ALA A 219 43.85 -31.33 -3.44
N THR A 220 42.85 -31.50 -2.56
CA THR A 220 42.71 -32.70 -1.73
C THR A 220 41.24 -33.08 -1.62
N ALA A 221 40.99 -34.37 -1.81
CA ALA A 221 39.73 -35.08 -1.97
C ALA A 221 38.86 -35.17 -0.69
N PRO A 222 37.60 -35.62 -0.79
CA PRO A 222 36.61 -35.54 0.27
C PRO A 222 36.62 -36.79 1.17
N THR A 223 36.59 -36.56 2.48
CA THR A 223 36.42 -37.64 3.47
C THR A 223 34.96 -37.77 3.86
N THR A 224 34.42 -38.93 3.49
CA THR A 224 33.18 -39.55 3.99
C THR A 224 33.21 -39.75 5.51
N THR A 225 32.18 -39.29 6.22
CA THR A 225 31.84 -39.82 7.55
C THR A 225 30.33 -40.03 7.69
N SER A 226 30.02 -41.32 7.74
CA SER A 226 28.89 -42.05 8.31
C SER A 226 27.88 -41.31 9.19
N PHE A 227 26.62 -41.52 8.83
CA PHE A 227 25.43 -41.48 9.67
C PHE A 227 25.58 -42.37 10.92
N SER A 228 25.31 -41.81 12.11
CA SER A 228 24.89 -42.58 13.28
C SER A 228 23.65 -41.93 13.91
N SER A 229 22.55 -42.67 13.82
CA SER A 229 21.31 -42.51 14.57
C SER A 229 21.54 -42.65 16.08
N GLY A 230 21.00 -41.73 16.89
CA GLY A 230 21.00 -41.89 18.35
C GLY A 230 20.30 -40.77 19.12
N SER A 231 19.09 -41.10 19.59
CA SER A 231 18.49 -40.70 20.87
C SER A 231 18.32 -39.21 21.26
N VAL A 232 17.05 -38.82 21.34
CA VAL A 232 16.49 -37.73 22.16
C VAL A 232 16.84 -37.95 23.65
N PRO A 233 17.26 -36.90 24.37
CA PRO A 233 16.44 -36.46 25.50
C PRO A 233 16.25 -34.95 25.60
N SER A 234 15.10 -34.63 26.18
CA SER A 234 14.59 -33.35 26.68
C SER A 234 15.52 -32.58 27.61
N SER A 235 15.24 -31.26 27.73
CA SER A 235 15.78 -30.27 28.68
C SER A 235 17.25 -29.89 28.44
N THR A 236 17.58 -28.63 28.18
CA THR A 236 17.78 -27.63 29.23
C THR A 236 17.87 -26.24 28.60
N ALA A 237 17.04 -25.30 29.07
CA ALA A 237 17.20 -23.88 28.81
C ALA A 237 18.18 -23.31 29.84
N SER A 238 19.45 -23.13 29.45
CA SER A 238 20.39 -22.21 30.09
C SER A 238 21.74 -22.23 29.34
N SER A 239 22.39 -21.06 29.29
CA SER A 239 23.76 -20.81 28.80
C SER A 239 23.88 -20.25 27.38
N PHE A 240 23.58 -18.95 27.25
CA PHE A 240 24.08 -18.10 26.16
C PHE A 240 24.96 -16.93 26.67
N SER A 241 25.41 -16.96 27.94
CA SER A 241 26.07 -15.82 28.59
C SER A 241 27.60 -15.78 28.49
N ASN A 242 28.26 -16.69 27.74
CA ASN A 242 29.73 -16.79 27.77
C ASN A 242 30.43 -16.59 26.41
N LEU A 243 29.76 -16.10 25.38
CA LEU A 243 30.34 -15.95 24.02
C LEU A 243 30.64 -14.50 23.61
N PHE A 244 30.83 -13.58 24.56
CA PHE A 244 31.32 -12.22 24.28
C PHE A 244 32.39 -11.82 25.31
N LYS A 245 33.56 -12.47 25.22
CA LYS A 245 34.78 -12.00 25.87
C LYS A 245 35.96 -12.15 24.91
N SER A 246 35.83 -11.59 23.71
CA SER A 246 36.94 -11.38 22.79
C SER A 246 37.57 -10.01 23.07
N THR A 247 38.68 -10.08 23.79
CA THR A 247 39.65 -9.01 24.02
C THR A 247 40.14 -8.47 22.69
N SER A 248 39.66 -7.29 22.28
CA SER A 248 40.32 -6.47 21.26
C SER A 248 40.95 -5.25 21.94
N THR A 249 42.19 -5.42 22.37
CA THR A 249 43.11 -4.33 22.67
C THR A 249 43.50 -3.67 21.34
N GLY A 250 42.64 -2.78 20.84
CA GLY A 250 42.95 -1.85 19.76
C GLY A 250 43.06 -0.44 20.34
N GLN A 251 44.29 0.03 20.53
CA GLN A 251 44.61 1.43 20.83
C GLN A 251 44.07 2.33 19.71
N GLY A 252 43.17 3.25 20.07
CA GLY A 252 42.63 4.24 19.14
C GLY A 252 41.30 4.84 19.58
N ALA A 253 41.17 5.24 20.85
CA ALA A 253 39.98 5.92 21.33
C ALA A 253 40.28 6.72 22.61
N ASP A 254 41.02 7.81 22.50
CA ASP A 254 41.03 8.85 23.53
C ASP A 254 40.98 10.22 22.83
N LEU A 255 40.13 11.11 23.34
CA LEU A 255 39.67 12.40 22.76
C LEU A 255 38.43 12.29 21.85
N VAL A 256 37.38 11.62 22.35
CA VAL A 256 36.01 12.02 22.00
C VAL A 256 35.63 13.12 23.00
N ASP A 257 35.65 14.36 22.50
CA ASP A 257 35.25 15.56 23.23
C ASP A 257 33.84 15.38 23.84
N GLU A 258 33.78 15.16 25.16
CA GLU A 258 32.55 14.80 25.87
C GLU A 258 31.56 15.99 25.89
N ASP A 259 32.01 17.20 25.57
CA ASP A 259 31.24 18.46 25.64
C ASP A 259 30.43 18.79 24.37
N LEU A 260 30.48 17.95 23.34
CA LEU A 260 29.67 18.07 22.13
C LEU A 260 28.36 17.27 22.17
N LEU A 261 27.82 17.06 23.37
CA LEU A 261 26.41 16.73 23.58
C LEU A 261 25.64 17.96 24.08
N PRO A 262 25.52 19.07 23.31
CA PRO A 262 24.37 19.92 23.51
C PRO A 262 23.18 19.10 23.03
N MET A 263 22.34 18.69 23.97
CA MET A 263 21.00 18.18 23.72
C MET A 263 20.45 18.77 22.43
N LYS A 264 20.28 17.87 21.47
CA LYS A 264 19.53 18.00 20.23
C LYS A 264 18.66 19.26 20.26
N LYS A 265 19.05 20.31 19.52
CA LYS A 265 18.12 21.42 19.20
C LYS A 265 16.86 20.73 18.71
N PHE A 266 15.82 20.74 19.54
CA PHE A 266 14.57 20.07 19.25
C PHE A 266 14.20 20.41 17.82
N ALA A 267 13.81 19.39 17.04
CA ALA A 267 13.18 19.62 15.75
C ALA A 267 12.23 20.81 15.93
N THR A 268 12.39 21.83 15.10
CA THR A 268 11.66 23.07 15.30
C THR A 268 10.18 22.74 15.41
N PRO A 269 9.38 23.46 16.22
CA PRO A 269 7.96 23.14 16.37
C PRO A 269 7.24 23.10 15.01
N LEU A 270 7.74 23.81 14.01
CA LEU A 270 7.32 23.73 12.61
C LEU A 270 7.62 22.35 11.98
N GLU A 271 8.85 21.86 12.08
CA GLU A 271 9.23 20.52 11.57
C GLU A 271 8.41 19.41 12.21
N LEU A 272 8.12 19.49 13.52
CA LEU A 272 7.24 18.55 14.21
C LEU A 272 5.80 18.60 13.70
N ARG A 273 5.27 19.78 13.37
CA ARG A 273 3.94 19.91 12.74
C ARG A 273 3.92 19.32 11.34
N ILE A 274 4.95 19.58 10.53
CA ILE A 274 5.09 19.02 9.18
C ILE A 274 5.18 17.49 9.24
N LEU A 275 5.93 16.96 10.21
CA LEU A 275 6.05 15.52 10.43
C LEU A 275 4.70 14.89 10.79
N LYS A 276 3.94 15.49 11.71
CA LYS A 276 2.58 15.06 12.07
C LYS A 276 1.62 15.13 10.88
N PHE A 277 1.74 16.16 10.05
CA PHE A 277 0.95 16.28 8.82
C PHE A 277 1.24 15.11 7.87
N TYR A 278 2.52 14.82 7.58
CA TYR A 278 2.86 13.70 6.72
C TYR A 278 2.46 12.34 7.32
N GLN A 279 2.60 12.15 8.64
CA GLN A 279 2.08 10.96 9.31
C GLN A 279 0.57 10.81 9.13
N PHE A 280 -0.19 11.90 9.23
CA PHE A 280 -1.62 11.88 8.97
C PHE A 280 -1.92 11.49 7.52
N MET A 281 -1.24 12.10 6.53
CA MET A 281 -1.43 11.81 5.11
C MET A 281 -1.11 10.35 4.73
N VAL A 282 -0.15 9.71 5.42
CA VAL A 282 0.22 8.30 5.21
C VAL A 282 -0.72 7.33 5.96
N SER A 283 -1.44 7.82 6.96
CA SER A 283 -2.32 7.01 7.80
C SER A 283 -3.57 6.52 7.06
N TYR A 284 -4.11 5.38 7.48
CA TYR A 284 -5.39 4.88 6.95
C TYR A 284 -6.56 5.82 7.26
N LYS A 285 -6.43 6.68 8.28
CA LYS A 285 -7.46 7.65 8.66
C LYS A 285 -7.67 8.68 7.56
N PHE A 286 -6.59 9.17 6.95
CA PHE A 286 -6.67 10.09 5.82
C PHE A 286 -7.43 9.46 4.64
N VAL A 287 -7.13 8.20 4.32
CA VAL A 287 -7.80 7.44 3.25
C VAL A 287 -9.30 7.36 3.53
N VAL A 288 -9.71 6.92 4.71
CA VAL A 288 -11.14 6.82 5.07
C VAL A 288 -11.85 8.17 4.99
N VAL A 289 -11.20 9.25 5.48
CA VAL A 289 -11.74 10.61 5.41
C VAL A 289 -11.86 11.09 3.96
N ALA A 290 -10.87 10.82 3.11
CA ALA A 290 -10.88 11.19 1.71
C ALA A 290 -11.98 10.46 0.94
N PHE A 291 -12.13 9.14 1.12
CA PHE A 291 -13.21 8.36 0.50
C PHE A 291 -14.59 8.87 0.96
N SER A 292 -14.76 9.11 2.26
CA SER A 292 -16.03 9.62 2.80
C SER A 292 -16.37 11.01 2.26
N ALA A 293 -15.38 11.92 2.19
CA ALA A 293 -15.57 13.26 1.66
C ALA A 293 -15.95 13.25 0.18
N VAL A 294 -15.27 12.45 -0.64
CA VAL A 294 -15.57 12.30 -2.07
C VAL A 294 -16.93 11.65 -2.29
N PHE A 295 -17.29 10.63 -1.52
CA PHE A 295 -18.62 10.00 -1.60
C PHE A 295 -19.75 10.97 -1.25
N LEU A 296 -19.58 11.76 -0.18
CA LEU A 296 -20.55 12.79 0.20
C LEU A 296 -20.66 13.87 -0.88
N PHE A 297 -19.52 14.31 -1.43
CA PHE A 297 -19.50 15.28 -2.52
C PHE A 297 -20.26 14.77 -3.74
N GLN A 298 -20.03 13.52 -4.17
CA GLN A 298 -20.76 12.96 -5.31
C GLN A 298 -22.23 12.72 -5.04
N THR A 299 -22.58 12.33 -3.81
CA THR A 299 -24.00 12.21 -3.43
C THR A 299 -24.70 13.57 -3.51
N MET A 300 -24.04 14.66 -3.08
CA MET A 300 -24.58 16.01 -3.22
C MET A 300 -24.69 16.43 -4.70
N LEU A 301 -23.70 16.10 -5.52
CA LEU A 301 -23.74 16.39 -6.96
C LEU A 301 -24.89 15.63 -7.64
N TRP A 302 -25.07 14.34 -7.32
CA TRP A 302 -26.21 13.54 -7.77
C TRP A 302 -27.55 14.15 -7.34
N LEU A 303 -27.68 14.59 -6.09
CA LEU A 303 -28.90 15.27 -5.60
C LEU A 303 -29.20 16.57 -6.36
N ILE A 304 -28.17 17.38 -6.64
CA ILE A 304 -28.33 18.64 -7.38
C ILE A 304 -28.74 18.36 -8.83
N VAL A 305 -28.08 17.44 -9.52
CA VAL A 305 -28.39 17.09 -10.91
C VAL A 305 -29.77 16.46 -11.02
N GLY A 306 -30.11 15.52 -10.13
CA GLY A 306 -31.45 14.92 -10.08
C GLY A 306 -32.54 15.94 -9.78
N GLY A 307 -32.29 16.86 -8.83
CA GLY A 307 -33.23 17.95 -8.51
C GLY A 307 -33.44 18.91 -9.69
N ALA A 308 -32.38 19.22 -10.43
CA ALA A 308 -32.47 20.04 -11.64
C ALA A 308 -33.28 19.34 -12.74
N ASP A 309 -33.09 18.04 -12.96
CA ASP A 309 -33.87 17.25 -13.93
C ASP A 309 -35.37 17.25 -13.60
N GLU A 310 -35.73 17.09 -12.31
CA GLU A 310 -37.12 17.15 -11.87
C GLU A 310 -37.75 18.54 -12.05
N ILE A 311 -36.98 19.63 -11.82
CA ILE A 311 -37.46 20.99 -12.09
C ILE A 311 -37.68 21.21 -13.59
N VAL A 312 -36.74 20.75 -14.43
CA VAL A 312 -36.88 20.86 -15.90
C VAL A 312 -38.09 20.08 -16.37
N TYR A 313 -38.32 18.88 -15.84
CA TYR A 313 -39.49 18.07 -16.13
C TYR A 313 -40.79 18.79 -15.71
N ALA A 314 -40.83 19.39 -14.52
CA ALA A 314 -41.99 20.14 -14.06
C ALA A 314 -42.34 21.36 -14.95
N VAL A 315 -41.34 21.98 -15.57
CA VAL A 315 -41.52 23.17 -16.43
C VAL A 315 -41.81 22.80 -17.88
N ARG A 316 -41.11 21.81 -18.44
CA ARG A 316 -41.17 21.47 -19.87
C ARG A 316 -42.04 20.26 -20.20
N GLY A 317 -42.32 19.40 -19.21
CA GLY A 317 -43.00 18.13 -19.42
C GLY A 317 -42.13 17.05 -20.09
N GLU A 318 -40.86 17.34 -20.34
CA GLU A 318 -39.91 16.42 -20.99
C GLU A 318 -38.73 16.15 -20.04
N ARG A 319 -38.31 14.88 -19.95
CA ARG A 319 -37.13 14.47 -19.17
C ARG A 319 -35.92 14.41 -20.08
N SER A 320 -34.85 15.11 -19.70
CA SER A 320 -33.66 15.25 -20.56
C SER A 320 -32.54 14.26 -20.20
N LEU A 321 -32.49 13.80 -18.96
CA LEU A 321 -31.40 12.95 -18.48
C LEU A 321 -31.82 11.50 -18.26
N VAL A 322 -32.95 11.24 -17.61
CA VAL A 322 -33.41 9.86 -17.36
C VAL A 322 -34.92 9.80 -17.62
N SER A 323 -35.37 8.93 -18.53
CA SER A 323 -36.79 8.82 -18.90
C SER A 323 -37.69 8.53 -17.70
N SER A 324 -37.22 7.70 -16.78
CA SER A 324 -37.90 7.32 -15.54
C SER A 324 -37.75 8.32 -14.39
N GLY A 325 -36.87 9.32 -14.52
CA GLY A 325 -36.53 10.27 -13.46
C GLY A 325 -35.44 9.74 -12.52
N PHE A 326 -34.67 10.64 -11.92
CA PHE A 326 -33.54 10.29 -11.07
C PHE A 326 -33.93 9.66 -9.74
N PHE A 327 -35.05 10.08 -9.16
CA PHE A 327 -35.48 9.66 -7.83
C PHE A 327 -36.55 8.56 -7.86
N GLU A 328 -36.63 7.82 -8.98
CA GLU A 328 -37.58 6.73 -9.11
C GLU A 328 -37.03 5.45 -8.45
N PHE A 329 -37.78 4.93 -7.47
CA PHE A 329 -37.42 3.74 -6.70
C PHE A 329 -38.27 2.52 -7.03
N ARG A 330 -39.39 2.70 -7.75
CA ARG A 330 -40.35 1.62 -8.04
C ARG A 330 -39.95 0.77 -9.22
N HIS A 331 -39.27 1.37 -10.20
CA HIS A 331 -38.82 0.68 -11.40
C HIS A 331 -37.43 1.15 -11.81
N GLY A 332 -36.84 0.41 -12.75
CA GLY A 332 -35.55 0.73 -13.32
C GLY A 332 -35.61 1.68 -14.49
N CYS A 333 -34.43 1.97 -15.02
CA CYS A 333 -34.22 2.92 -16.09
C CYS A 333 -33.00 2.55 -16.95
N ILE A 334 -32.94 3.18 -18.13
CA ILE A 334 -31.78 3.15 -19.03
C ILE A 334 -31.02 4.46 -18.95
N VAL A 335 -29.70 4.36 -19.14
CA VAL A 335 -28.81 5.51 -19.21
C VAL A 335 -28.95 6.17 -20.57
N THR A 336 -29.30 7.45 -20.60
CA THR A 336 -29.30 8.23 -21.84
C THR A 336 -27.90 8.65 -22.22
N TYR A 337 -27.70 9.05 -23.47
CA TYR A 337 -26.43 9.62 -23.95
C TYR A 337 -25.99 10.83 -23.11
N SER A 338 -26.92 11.66 -22.63
CA SER A 338 -26.62 12.82 -21.78
C SER A 338 -25.93 12.41 -20.49
N VAL A 339 -26.40 11.34 -19.84
CA VAL A 339 -25.79 10.81 -18.61
C VAL A 339 -24.42 10.19 -18.90
N LEU A 340 -24.26 9.48 -20.03
CA LEU A 340 -22.95 8.98 -20.45
C LEU A 340 -21.92 10.11 -20.65
N VAL A 341 -22.34 11.25 -21.20
CA VAL A 341 -21.46 12.44 -21.32
C VAL A 341 -21.06 12.99 -19.96
N ILE A 342 -22.00 13.08 -19.00
CA ILE A 342 -21.70 13.52 -17.63
C ILE A 342 -20.68 12.57 -16.98
N ILE A 343 -20.90 11.26 -17.08
CA ILE A 343 -19.98 10.23 -16.54
C ILE A 343 -18.60 10.34 -17.20
N LEU A 344 -18.55 10.58 -18.51
CA LEU A 344 -17.28 10.75 -19.23
C LEU A 344 -16.52 11.98 -18.74
N VAL A 345 -17.19 13.12 -18.57
CA VAL A 345 -16.58 14.35 -18.04
C VAL A 345 -16.07 14.12 -16.62
N GLU A 346 -16.87 13.47 -15.77
CA GLU A 346 -16.48 13.09 -14.41
C GLU A 346 -15.23 12.19 -14.42
N ALA A 347 -15.24 11.13 -15.22
CA ALA A 347 -14.13 10.19 -15.34
C ALA A 347 -12.83 10.89 -15.79
N ILE A 348 -12.91 11.82 -16.75
CA ILE A 348 -11.74 12.61 -17.20
C ILE A 348 -11.15 13.42 -16.04
N VAL A 349 -11.99 14.06 -15.22
CA VAL A 349 -11.53 14.84 -14.06
C VAL A 349 -10.79 13.95 -13.05
N TYR A 350 -11.33 12.78 -12.72
CA TYR A 350 -10.66 11.87 -11.79
C TYR A 350 -9.39 11.24 -12.37
N ILE A 351 -9.40 10.86 -13.65
CA ILE A 351 -8.19 10.38 -14.34
C ILE A 351 -7.11 11.47 -14.32
N ALA A 352 -7.47 12.75 -14.49
CA ALA A 352 -6.50 13.84 -14.40
C ALA A 352 -5.86 13.93 -13.00
N PHE A 353 -6.66 13.83 -11.93
CA PHE A 353 -6.14 13.78 -10.56
C PHE A 353 -5.24 12.56 -10.32
N GLU A 354 -5.64 11.40 -10.83
CA GLU A 354 -4.87 10.17 -10.75
C GLU A 354 -3.53 10.28 -11.47
N VAL A 355 -3.51 10.84 -12.69
CA VAL A 355 -2.26 11.08 -13.45
C VAL A 355 -1.34 12.05 -12.71
N ILE A 356 -1.87 13.11 -12.09
CA ILE A 356 -1.07 14.02 -11.24
C ILE A 356 -0.48 13.24 -10.06
N ALA A 357 -1.28 12.44 -9.37
CA ALA A 357 -0.81 11.61 -8.26
C ALA A 357 0.26 10.60 -8.72
N LEU A 358 0.10 10.01 -9.91
CA LEU A 358 1.05 9.08 -10.51
C LEU A 358 2.38 9.79 -10.84
N ILE A 359 2.35 11.00 -11.39
CA ILE A 359 3.55 11.81 -11.64
C ILE A 359 4.28 12.09 -10.31
N LEU A 360 3.54 12.52 -9.27
CA LEU A 360 4.12 12.71 -7.93
C LEU A 360 4.72 11.42 -7.38
N CYS A 361 4.07 10.28 -7.61
CA CYS A 361 4.59 8.98 -7.24
C CYS A 361 5.89 8.63 -7.99
N PHE A 362 6.02 8.95 -9.27
CA PHE A 362 7.27 8.72 -10.01
C PHE A 362 8.40 9.66 -9.60
N ILE A 363 8.11 10.86 -9.11
CA ILE A 363 9.09 11.79 -8.53
C ILE A 363 9.70 11.24 -7.22
N SER A 364 9.00 10.37 -6.49
CA SER A 364 9.58 9.76 -5.28
C SER A 364 10.77 8.86 -5.61
N ASP A 365 11.60 8.54 -4.61
CA ASP A 365 12.78 7.70 -4.81
C ASP A 365 12.48 6.32 -5.40
N ARG A 366 13.54 5.61 -5.82
CA ARG A 366 13.42 4.24 -6.33
C ARG A 366 12.73 3.36 -5.30
N ASP A 367 11.61 2.79 -5.74
CA ASP A 367 10.79 1.89 -4.97
C ASP A 367 11.42 0.49 -4.93
N THR A 368 11.66 -0.03 -3.73
CA THR A 368 12.27 -1.35 -3.51
C THR A 368 11.27 -2.50 -3.66
N TRP A 369 9.96 -2.21 -3.63
CA TRP A 369 8.89 -3.21 -3.64
C TRP A 369 8.14 -3.31 -4.98
N ASN A 370 8.55 -2.54 -6.00
CA ASN A 370 7.92 -2.46 -7.32
C ASN A 370 6.42 -2.05 -7.32
N ILE A 371 5.90 -1.48 -6.23
CA ILE A 371 4.56 -0.89 -6.11
C ILE A 371 4.29 0.14 -7.23
N LYS A 372 5.31 0.93 -7.63
CA LYS A 372 5.19 1.89 -8.74
C LYS A 372 4.85 1.23 -10.07
N LYS A 373 5.45 0.07 -10.35
CA LYS A 373 5.21 -0.67 -11.59
C LYS A 373 3.82 -1.28 -11.58
N GLU A 374 3.42 -1.90 -10.47
CA GLU A 374 2.07 -2.44 -10.30
C GLU A 374 1.01 -1.35 -10.48
N THR A 375 1.23 -0.19 -9.85
CA THR A 375 0.29 0.94 -9.95
C THR A 375 0.22 1.50 -11.37
N LEU A 376 1.36 1.62 -12.07
CA LEU A 376 1.37 2.02 -13.48
C LEU A 376 0.57 1.05 -14.36
N VAL A 377 0.77 -0.27 -14.17
CA VAL A 377 0.02 -1.28 -14.92
C VAL A 377 -1.48 -1.19 -14.61
N ALA A 378 -1.85 -1.02 -13.35
CA ALA A 378 -3.25 -0.85 -12.94
C ALA A 378 -3.89 0.37 -13.62
N VAL A 379 -3.21 1.54 -13.62
CA VAL A 379 -3.70 2.76 -14.29
C VAL A 379 -3.87 2.56 -15.80
N ILE A 380 -2.93 1.87 -16.47
CA ILE A 380 -3.06 1.55 -17.90
C ILE A 380 -4.28 0.66 -18.15
N CYS A 381 -4.44 -0.41 -17.38
CA CYS A 381 -5.60 -1.29 -17.46
C CYS A 381 -6.91 -0.53 -17.21
N GLN A 382 -6.91 0.41 -16.28
CA GLN A 382 -8.06 1.26 -15.95
C GLN A 382 -8.46 2.15 -17.12
N ILE A 383 -7.50 2.86 -17.73
CA ILE A 383 -7.75 3.72 -18.89
C ILE A 383 -8.32 2.89 -20.04
N ILE A 384 -7.74 1.71 -20.32
CA ILE A 384 -8.25 0.79 -21.36
C ILE A 384 -9.69 0.37 -21.06
N ALA A 385 -10.00 0.02 -19.80
CA ALA A 385 -11.34 -0.40 -19.41
C ALA A 385 -12.37 0.73 -19.51
N ILE A 386 -12.03 1.95 -19.08
CA ILE A 386 -12.89 3.14 -19.19
C ILE A 386 -13.13 3.48 -20.67
N LEU A 387 -12.09 3.49 -21.50
CA LEU A 387 -12.24 3.70 -22.94
C LEU A 387 -13.10 2.61 -23.58
N GLY A 388 -12.89 1.34 -23.21
CA GLY A 388 -13.70 0.22 -23.67
C GLY A 388 -15.17 0.38 -23.29
N PHE A 389 -15.47 0.79 -22.06
CA PHE A 389 -16.82 1.07 -21.58
C PHE A 389 -17.50 2.19 -22.38
N VAL A 390 -16.80 3.31 -22.58
CA VAL A 390 -17.32 4.48 -23.29
C VAL A 390 -17.56 4.14 -24.76
N ILE A 391 -16.58 3.56 -25.45
CA ILE A 391 -16.70 3.18 -26.87
C ILE A 391 -17.84 2.20 -27.07
N ALA A 392 -17.96 1.18 -26.20
CA ALA A 392 -19.06 0.22 -26.25
C ALA A 392 -20.43 0.87 -26.03
N GLY A 393 -20.54 1.83 -25.09
CA GLY A 393 -21.78 2.57 -24.84
C GLY A 393 -22.20 3.50 -26.00
N TYR A 394 -21.24 4.03 -26.76
CA TYR A 394 -21.53 4.88 -27.93
C TYR A 394 -22.01 4.10 -29.15
N ILE A 395 -21.66 2.82 -29.28
CA ILE A 395 -22.06 2.00 -30.43
C ILE A 395 -23.52 1.55 -30.23
N PRO A 396 -24.49 2.03 -31.04
CA PRO A 396 -25.92 1.78 -30.79
C PRO A 396 -26.28 0.30 -30.77
N ILE A 397 -25.68 -0.51 -31.66
CA ILE A 397 -25.92 -1.96 -31.69
C ILE A 397 -25.43 -2.65 -30.41
N VAL A 398 -24.34 -2.15 -29.82
CA VAL A 398 -23.81 -2.71 -28.56
C VAL A 398 -24.74 -2.34 -27.41
N ALA A 399 -25.20 -1.08 -27.35
CA ALA A 399 -26.11 -0.61 -26.31
C ALA A 399 -27.51 -1.26 -26.38
N THR A 400 -28.05 -1.48 -27.59
CA THR A 400 -29.44 -1.95 -27.78
C THR A 400 -29.59 -3.46 -27.92
N LEU A 401 -28.54 -4.17 -28.35
CA LEU A 401 -28.57 -5.63 -28.53
C LEU A 401 -27.52 -6.32 -27.66
N THR A 402 -26.23 -5.98 -27.82
CA THR A 402 -25.15 -6.73 -27.16
C THR A 402 -25.21 -6.64 -25.64
N ASP A 403 -25.55 -5.49 -25.05
CA ASP A 403 -25.63 -5.31 -23.59
C ASP A 403 -26.62 -6.28 -22.93
N TYR A 404 -27.68 -6.65 -23.65
CA TYR A 404 -28.69 -7.61 -23.18
C TYR A 404 -28.21 -9.07 -23.19
N TYR A 405 -27.09 -9.38 -23.85
CA TYR A 405 -26.43 -10.68 -23.78
C TYR A 405 -25.15 -10.64 -22.95
N VAL A 406 -24.25 -9.71 -23.29
CA VAL A 406 -22.96 -9.48 -22.66
C VAL A 406 -22.90 -8.01 -22.25
N PRO A 407 -23.19 -7.69 -20.98
CA PRO A 407 -23.21 -6.31 -20.52
C PRO A 407 -21.87 -5.61 -20.76
N TYR A 408 -21.85 -4.47 -21.45
CA TYR A 408 -20.57 -3.78 -21.73
C TYR A 408 -19.94 -3.22 -20.44
N LEU A 409 -20.75 -3.04 -19.40
CA LEU A 409 -20.34 -2.78 -18.02
C LEU A 409 -19.35 -3.81 -17.47
N LEU A 410 -19.30 -5.03 -18.03
CA LEU A 410 -18.32 -6.05 -17.70
C LEU A 410 -16.87 -5.57 -17.93
N SER A 411 -16.64 -4.57 -18.78
CA SER A 411 -15.32 -3.94 -18.95
C SER A 411 -14.82 -3.28 -17.65
N VAL A 412 -15.65 -2.43 -17.03
CA VAL A 412 -15.31 -1.72 -15.77
C VAL A 412 -15.26 -2.71 -14.60
N VAL A 413 -16.26 -3.60 -14.52
CA VAL A 413 -16.34 -4.60 -13.45
C VAL A 413 -15.20 -5.64 -13.56
N GLY A 414 -14.82 -6.02 -14.78
CA GLY A 414 -13.66 -6.84 -15.07
C GLY A 414 -12.35 -6.16 -14.68
N PHE A 415 -12.23 -4.85 -14.91
CA PHE A 415 -11.10 -4.08 -14.40
C PHE A 415 -10.99 -4.12 -12.88
N LEU A 416 -12.09 -4.01 -12.13
CA LEU A 416 -12.04 -4.12 -10.66
C LEU A 416 -11.51 -5.49 -10.20
N ALA A 417 -11.84 -6.57 -10.93
CA ALA A 417 -11.27 -7.89 -10.65
C ALA A 417 -9.75 -7.93 -10.95
N VAL A 418 -9.33 -7.31 -12.06
CA VAL A 418 -7.91 -7.19 -12.42
C VAL A 418 -7.14 -6.33 -11.41
N ASP A 419 -7.70 -5.20 -10.96
CA ASP A 419 -7.11 -4.36 -9.93
C ASP A 419 -6.95 -5.13 -8.61
N LEU A 420 -7.97 -5.91 -8.21
CA LEU A 420 -7.89 -6.77 -7.03
C LEU A 420 -6.75 -7.80 -7.15
N VAL A 421 -6.58 -8.40 -8.32
CA VAL A 421 -5.45 -9.32 -8.60
C VAL A 421 -4.12 -8.59 -8.51
N ILE A 422 -3.96 -7.45 -9.19
CA ILE A 422 -2.69 -6.72 -9.26
C ILE A 422 -2.31 -6.17 -7.89
N CYS A 423 -3.26 -5.53 -7.20
CA CYS A 423 -2.96 -4.69 -6.04
C CYS A 423 -3.01 -5.42 -4.71
N ALA A 424 -3.72 -6.55 -4.62
CA ALA A 424 -3.88 -7.32 -3.38
C ALA A 424 -3.39 -8.76 -3.50
N LEU A 425 -3.68 -9.46 -4.59
CA LEU A 425 -3.29 -10.88 -4.74
C LEU A 425 -1.79 -11.06 -5.10
N LEU A 426 -1.26 -10.29 -6.06
CA LEU A 426 0.15 -10.39 -6.46
C LEU A 426 1.13 -10.16 -5.29
N PRO A 427 0.96 -9.15 -4.41
CA PRO A 427 1.84 -8.96 -3.25
C PRO A 427 1.88 -10.17 -2.32
N VAL A 428 0.75 -10.87 -2.13
CA VAL A 428 0.68 -12.11 -1.33
C VAL A 428 1.47 -13.22 -2.01
N PHE A 429 1.34 -13.38 -3.33
CA PHE A 429 2.11 -14.37 -4.08
C PHE A 429 3.61 -14.07 -4.11
N TYR A 430 4.00 -12.79 -4.20
CA TYR A 430 5.40 -12.39 -4.10
C TYR A 430 6.01 -12.77 -2.77
N GLU A 431 5.26 -12.60 -1.67
CA GLU A 431 5.71 -13.02 -0.35
C GLU A 431 5.87 -14.54 -0.25
N ILE A 432 4.84 -15.30 -0.65
CA ILE A 432 4.89 -16.78 -0.60
C ILE A 432 6.07 -17.31 -1.42
N ARG A 433 6.28 -16.76 -2.61
CA ARG A 433 7.41 -17.13 -3.46
C ARG A 433 8.75 -16.77 -2.79
N ARG A 434 8.81 -15.62 -2.12
CA ARG A 434 10.03 -15.16 -1.44
C ARG A 434 10.40 -16.07 -0.28
N GLU A 435 9.46 -16.40 0.59
CA GLU A 435 9.67 -17.34 1.70
C GLU A 435 10.14 -18.70 1.19
N TRP A 436 9.50 -19.23 0.14
CA TRP A 436 9.92 -20.51 -0.45
C TRP A 436 11.34 -20.49 -1.03
N LEU A 437 11.75 -19.37 -1.61
CA LEU A 437 13.13 -19.18 -2.10
C LEU A 437 14.13 -19.00 -0.95
N LEU A 438 13.69 -18.40 0.16
CA LEU A 438 14.48 -18.22 1.38
C LEU A 438 14.70 -19.54 2.10
N GLU A 439 13.68 -20.37 2.29
CA GLU A 439 13.80 -21.70 2.90
C GLU A 439 14.76 -22.62 2.13
N ARG A 440 14.90 -22.43 0.82
CA ARG A 440 15.87 -23.18 0.01
C ARG A 440 17.30 -22.69 0.13
N LYS A 441 17.48 -21.44 0.54
CA LYS A 441 18.79 -20.86 0.79
C LYS A 441 19.00 -20.90 2.29
N ASP A 442 19.64 -21.96 2.79
CA ASP A 442 20.13 -22.10 4.19
C ASP A 442 21.13 -21.00 4.61
N THR A 443 21.16 -19.87 3.90
CA THR A 443 21.81 -18.63 4.27
C THR A 443 21.02 -17.99 5.40
N THR A 444 21.07 -18.61 6.57
CA THR A 444 20.90 -17.86 7.83
C THR A 444 22.02 -16.83 7.84
N LEU A 445 21.71 -15.63 7.33
CA LEU A 445 22.59 -14.48 7.47
C LEU A 445 22.83 -14.35 8.97
N SER A 446 24.07 -14.65 9.38
CA SER A 446 24.44 -14.51 10.78
C SER A 446 24.20 -13.05 11.17
N ASP A 447 23.60 -12.81 12.33
CA ASP A 447 23.42 -11.47 12.91
C ASP A 447 24.75 -10.67 12.92
N SER A 448 25.88 -11.38 12.96
CA SER A 448 27.23 -10.84 12.77
C SER A 448 27.42 -10.03 11.47
N SER A 449 26.75 -10.42 10.38
CA SER A 449 26.87 -9.77 9.07
C SER A 449 26.25 -8.37 9.07
N VAL A 450 25.08 -8.23 9.69
CA VAL A 450 24.40 -6.92 9.86
C VAL A 450 25.27 -6.02 10.72
N GLU A 451 25.77 -6.51 11.85
CA GLU A 451 26.67 -5.72 12.69
C GLU A 451 27.93 -5.29 11.95
N THR A 452 28.53 -6.17 11.15
CA THR A 452 29.73 -5.87 10.36
C THR A 452 29.48 -4.72 9.40
N VAL A 453 28.33 -4.74 8.71
CA VAL A 453 27.89 -3.67 7.81
C VAL A 453 27.61 -2.37 8.56
N LEU A 454 26.98 -2.43 9.73
CA LEU A 454 26.64 -1.25 10.53
C LEU A 454 27.87 -0.63 11.24
N LYS A 455 28.88 -1.43 11.60
CA LYS A 455 30.13 -0.96 12.20
C LYS A 455 31.02 -0.24 11.17
N ASN A 456 30.94 -0.61 9.89
CA ASN A 456 31.66 0.09 8.83
C ASN A 456 30.94 1.39 8.44
N LYS A 457 31.58 2.55 8.63
CA LYS A 457 31.00 3.88 8.36
C LYS A 457 30.49 4.07 6.92
N LYS A 458 31.19 3.53 5.92
CA LYS A 458 30.78 3.66 4.50
C LYS A 458 29.57 2.77 4.22
N SER A 459 29.60 1.53 4.68
CA SER A 459 28.49 0.58 4.51
C SER A 459 27.26 0.99 5.32
N TYR A 460 27.44 1.57 6.51
CA TYR A 460 26.36 2.17 7.30
C TYR A 460 25.59 3.24 6.53
N LYS A 461 26.28 4.17 5.85
CA LYS A 461 25.62 5.21 5.03
C LYS A 461 24.81 4.60 3.88
N ILE A 462 25.35 3.57 3.24
CA ILE A 462 24.65 2.83 2.17
C ILE A 462 23.40 2.12 2.72
N MET A 463 23.54 1.46 3.87
CA MET A 463 22.45 0.76 4.55
C MET A 463 21.36 1.72 5.00
N LEU A 464 21.72 2.87 5.58
CA LEU A 464 20.78 3.90 6.01
C LEU A 464 20.01 4.49 4.83
N ASP A 465 20.69 4.82 3.73
CA ASP A 465 20.02 5.31 2.52
C ASP A 465 19.09 4.25 1.89
N PHE A 466 19.50 2.99 1.90
CA PHE A 466 18.68 1.88 1.41
C PHE A 466 17.44 1.63 2.31
N ALA A 467 17.62 1.66 3.63
CA ALA A 467 16.54 1.54 4.61
C ALA A 467 15.54 2.70 4.49
N ARG A 468 16.03 3.93 4.29
CA ARG A 468 15.21 5.12 4.00
C ARG A 468 14.32 4.92 2.77
N ARG A 469 14.88 4.40 1.68
CA ARG A 469 14.13 4.09 0.44
C ARG A 469 13.17 2.90 0.59
N SER A 470 13.45 2.01 1.54
CA SER A 470 12.59 0.89 1.90
C SER A 470 11.53 1.23 2.95
N TYR A 471 11.43 2.50 3.30
CA TYR A 471 10.52 3.07 4.29
C TYR A 471 10.71 2.55 5.73
N CYS A 472 11.92 2.10 6.09
CA CYS A 472 12.25 1.59 7.42
C CYS A 472 13.59 2.09 8.01
N PRO A 473 13.90 3.41 8.01
CA PRO A 473 15.17 3.91 8.55
C PRO A 473 15.32 3.79 10.07
N GLU A 474 14.22 3.56 10.80
CA GLU A 474 14.16 3.58 12.26
C GLU A 474 15.08 2.57 12.93
N ALA A 475 15.14 1.32 12.45
CA ALA A 475 15.98 0.29 13.05
C ALA A 475 17.49 0.64 12.93
N VAL A 476 17.91 1.21 11.78
CA VAL A 476 19.30 1.64 11.57
C VAL A 476 19.69 2.79 12.51
N LEU A 477 18.79 3.74 12.69
CA LEU A 477 19.01 4.91 13.55
C LEU A 477 18.95 4.53 15.03
N CYS A 478 17.98 3.69 15.42
CA CYS A 478 17.85 3.19 16.79
C CYS A 478 19.10 2.40 17.22
N TRP A 479 19.57 1.47 16.37
CA TRP A 479 20.80 0.72 16.65
C TRP A 479 22.00 1.65 16.85
N SER A 480 22.17 2.65 15.99
CA SER A 480 23.26 3.63 16.08
C SER A 480 23.20 4.44 17.39
N ASP A 481 22.01 4.85 17.81
CA ASP A 481 21.82 5.58 19.07
C ASP A 481 22.05 4.69 20.29
N ILE A 482 21.71 3.40 20.23
CA ILE A 482 22.05 2.41 21.27
C ILE A 482 23.57 2.24 21.38
N GLN A 483 24.30 2.17 20.26
CA GLN A 483 25.77 2.11 20.32
C GLN A 483 26.37 3.37 20.97
N ARG A 484 25.78 4.54 20.73
CA ARG A 484 26.20 5.79 21.37
C ARG A 484 25.90 5.80 22.88
N PHE A 485 24.71 5.33 23.27
CA PHE A 485 24.35 5.13 24.67
C PHE A 485 25.38 4.25 25.40
N LYS A 486 25.77 3.12 24.79
CA LYS A 486 26.75 2.20 25.38
C LYS A 486 28.15 2.81 25.54
N LYS A 487 28.55 3.68 24.62
CA LYS A 487 29.86 4.37 24.64
C LYS A 487 29.92 5.57 25.58
N THR A 488 28.78 6.06 26.07
CA THR A 488 28.74 7.28 26.90
C THR A 488 29.19 6.96 28.33
N SER A 489 30.31 7.55 28.78
CA SER A 489 30.87 7.40 30.13
C SER A 489 30.08 8.19 31.18
N ASN A 490 29.74 9.44 30.89
CA ASN A 490 29.01 10.31 31.80
C ASN A 490 27.59 9.77 32.08
N LYS A 491 27.30 9.50 33.36
CA LYS A 491 26.06 8.87 33.82
C LYS A 491 24.81 9.71 33.56
N GLU A 492 24.89 11.02 33.73
CA GLU A 492 23.79 11.95 33.49
C GLU A 492 23.46 12.00 32.00
N LYS A 493 24.48 12.21 31.16
CA LYS A 493 24.34 12.19 29.68
C LYS A 493 23.81 10.84 29.17
N ARG A 494 24.28 9.72 29.76
CA ARG A 494 23.77 8.38 29.44
C ARG A 494 22.28 8.24 29.76
N ARG A 495 21.84 8.75 30.92
CA ARG A 495 20.42 8.73 31.32
C ARG A 495 19.56 9.56 30.36
N GLU A 496 20.02 10.76 29.99
CA GLU A 496 19.34 11.61 29.01
C GLU A 496 19.22 10.93 27.64
N MET A 497 20.30 10.30 27.16
CA MET A 497 20.29 9.52 25.93
C MET A 497 19.33 8.33 26.02
N GLY A 498 19.29 7.63 27.16
CA GLY A 498 18.33 6.55 27.40
C GLY A 498 16.88 7.05 27.34
N GLN A 499 16.58 8.18 27.97
CA GLN A 499 15.25 8.79 27.90
C GLN A 499 14.89 9.22 26.46
N PHE A 500 15.88 9.74 25.71
CA PHE A 500 15.72 10.08 24.30
C PHE A 500 15.39 8.84 23.45
N ILE A 501 16.12 7.73 23.63
CA ILE A 501 15.87 6.48 22.90
C ILE A 501 14.47 5.95 23.21
N VAL A 502 14.07 5.91 24.48
CA VAL A 502 12.73 5.45 24.90
C VAL A 502 11.64 6.32 24.29
N ASN A 503 11.76 7.65 24.38
CA ASN A 503 10.76 8.58 23.87
C ASN A 503 10.68 8.60 22.32
N THR A 504 11.80 8.33 21.65
CA THR A 504 11.91 8.44 20.19
C THR A 504 11.56 7.14 19.49
N TYR A 505 12.04 6.00 19.98
CA TYR A 505 11.89 4.71 19.29
C TYR A 505 10.84 3.80 19.93
N VAL A 506 10.66 3.88 21.25
CA VAL A 506 9.84 2.92 22.02
C VAL A 506 8.48 3.51 22.41
N THR A 507 8.19 4.78 22.09
CA THR A 507 6.88 5.40 22.36
C THR A 507 5.91 5.15 21.20
N ILE A 508 4.70 4.69 21.53
CA ILE A 508 3.61 4.50 20.57
C ILE A 508 3.27 5.83 19.87
N SER A 509 3.06 5.77 18.56
CA SER A 509 2.83 6.93 17.68
C SER A 509 4.03 7.87 17.56
N SER A 510 5.21 7.47 18.05
CA SER A 510 6.42 8.22 17.77
C SER A 510 6.74 8.14 16.26
N PRO A 511 7.24 9.22 15.64
CA PRO A 511 7.68 9.19 14.25
C PRO A 511 8.75 8.16 13.95
N MET A 512 9.55 7.78 14.94
CA MET A 512 10.60 6.78 14.80
C MET A 512 10.26 5.49 15.54
N GLU A 513 8.97 5.21 15.77
CA GLU A 513 8.50 3.98 16.41
C GLU A 513 9.05 2.74 15.69
N ILE A 514 9.76 1.89 16.43
CA ILE A 514 10.26 0.60 15.94
C ILE A 514 9.18 -0.48 16.07
N ASN A 515 9.18 -1.45 15.16
CA ASN A 515 8.17 -2.50 15.09
C ASN A 515 8.46 -3.67 16.06
N ILE A 516 8.32 -3.44 17.38
CA ILE A 516 8.55 -4.48 18.40
C ILE A 516 7.26 -4.96 19.07
N PRO A 517 7.16 -6.24 19.45
CA PRO A 517 6.01 -6.75 20.19
C PRO A 517 5.92 -6.11 21.58
N ASN A 518 4.69 -5.87 22.06
CA ASN A 518 4.40 -5.32 23.39
C ASN A 518 5.11 -3.98 23.69
N ILE A 519 5.27 -3.13 22.69
CA ILE A 519 5.98 -1.84 22.80
C ILE A 519 5.53 -0.98 23.99
N ALA A 520 4.23 -0.95 24.32
CA ALA A 520 3.71 -0.24 25.50
C ALA A 520 4.33 -0.71 26.82
N ARG A 521 4.44 -2.03 26.98
CA ARG A 521 5.03 -2.66 28.17
C ARG A 521 6.52 -2.41 28.20
N THR A 522 7.21 -2.59 27.07
CA THR A 522 8.65 -2.33 26.94
C THR A 522 8.98 -0.88 27.29
N HIS A 523 8.17 0.07 26.80
CA HIS A 523 8.29 1.49 27.13
C HIS A 523 8.15 1.75 28.63
N GLN A 524 7.13 1.19 29.27
CA GLN A 524 6.92 1.34 30.71
C GLN A 524 8.10 0.77 31.51
N THR A 525 8.53 -0.46 31.20
CA THR A 525 9.66 -1.11 31.87
C THR A 525 10.95 -0.30 31.74
N LEU A 526 11.29 0.18 30.54
CA LEU A 526 12.49 0.99 30.34
C LEU A 526 12.41 2.34 31.05
N LYS A 527 11.22 2.95 31.09
CA LYS A 527 10.99 4.20 31.81
C LYS A 527 11.14 4.02 33.32
N GLU A 528 10.62 2.92 33.87
CA GLU A 528 10.80 2.55 35.28
C GLU A 528 12.28 2.31 35.61
N LEU A 529 13.03 1.60 34.74
CA LEU A 529 14.48 1.41 34.91
C LEU A 529 15.24 2.74 34.89
N LEU A 530 14.89 3.68 34.00
CA LEU A 530 15.50 5.02 33.95
C LEU A 530 15.14 5.90 35.16
N GLN A 531 14.01 5.63 35.83
CA GLN A 531 13.57 6.35 37.01
C GLN A 531 14.13 5.78 38.31
N ALA A 532 14.19 4.45 38.43
CA ALA A 532 14.65 3.74 39.63
C ALA A 532 16.18 3.82 39.82
N SER A 533 16.94 3.85 38.73
CA SER A 533 18.40 3.99 38.76
C SER A 533 18.81 5.44 39.05
N SER A 534 18.80 5.83 40.33
CA SER A 534 19.29 7.15 40.75
C SER A 534 20.80 7.32 40.60
N GLN A 535 21.59 6.23 40.54
CA GLN A 535 23.06 6.31 40.50
C GLN A 535 23.76 5.52 39.38
N ASP A 536 23.10 4.57 38.69
CA ASP A 536 23.73 3.92 37.53
C ASP A 536 22.71 3.30 36.55
N VAL A 537 22.74 3.76 35.30
CA VAL A 537 21.96 3.18 34.21
C VAL A 537 22.83 2.14 33.52
N SER A 538 22.37 0.88 33.53
CA SER A 538 23.09 -0.26 32.94
C SER A 538 23.35 -0.04 31.44
N VAL A 539 24.57 -0.35 30.99
CA VAL A 539 25.01 -0.28 29.60
C VAL A 539 24.18 -1.21 28.70
N ASP A 540 23.69 -2.32 29.25
CA ASP A 540 22.98 -3.36 28.51
C ASP A 540 21.45 -3.22 28.57
N MET A 541 20.92 -2.11 29.09
CA MET A 541 19.46 -1.95 29.25
C MET A 541 18.67 -2.05 27.95
N PHE A 542 19.30 -1.76 26.81
CA PHE A 542 18.69 -1.80 25.47
C PHE A 542 19.06 -3.05 24.67
N GLN A 543 19.71 -4.05 25.26
CA GLN A 543 20.19 -5.24 24.53
C GLN A 543 19.06 -5.97 23.77
N GLN A 544 17.87 -6.09 24.35
CA GLN A 544 16.74 -6.71 23.66
C GLN A 544 16.28 -5.91 22.45
N ILE A 545 16.21 -4.58 22.57
CA ILE A 545 15.82 -3.69 21.46
C ILE A 545 16.85 -3.72 20.34
N GLU A 546 18.13 -3.75 20.70
CA GLU A 546 19.23 -3.87 19.74
C GLU A 546 19.13 -5.17 18.91
N ILE A 547 18.85 -6.30 19.56
CA ILE A 547 18.63 -7.59 18.89
C ILE A 547 17.45 -7.47 17.91
N PHE A 548 16.33 -6.88 18.33
CA PHE A 548 15.19 -6.65 17.43
C PHE A 548 15.57 -5.77 16.23
N CYS A 549 16.34 -4.70 16.44
CA CYS A 549 16.80 -3.86 15.34
C CYS A 549 17.67 -4.66 14.35
N ILE A 550 18.57 -5.52 14.83
CA ILE A 550 19.40 -6.36 13.98
C ILE A 550 18.54 -7.35 13.17
N GLN A 551 17.56 -7.97 13.82
CA GLN A 551 16.62 -8.89 13.18
C GLN A 551 15.81 -8.21 12.06
N ASP A 552 15.26 -7.02 12.32
CA ASP A 552 14.53 -6.23 11.31
C ASP A 552 15.45 -5.83 10.14
N LEU A 553 16.73 -5.57 10.42
CA LEU A 553 17.71 -5.18 9.41
C LEU A 553 18.23 -6.34 8.58
N ASN A 554 18.07 -7.61 9.00
CA ASN A 554 18.45 -8.77 8.20
C ASN A 554 17.72 -8.77 6.84
N GLU A 555 16.42 -8.49 6.82
CA GLU A 555 15.63 -8.42 5.59
C GLU A 555 16.08 -7.26 4.69
N VAL A 556 16.39 -6.11 5.29
CA VAL A 556 16.90 -4.93 4.57
C VAL A 556 18.27 -5.25 3.96
N LEU A 557 19.14 -5.92 4.72
CA LEU A 557 20.49 -6.29 4.28
C LEU A 557 20.44 -7.27 3.12
N GLN A 558 19.55 -8.26 3.18
CA GLN A 558 19.40 -9.23 2.10
C GLN A 558 18.97 -8.58 0.78
N ARG A 559 18.06 -7.61 0.84
CA ARG A 559 17.65 -6.85 -0.37
C ARG A 559 18.76 -5.91 -0.84
N LEU A 560 19.51 -5.33 0.10
CA LEU A 560 20.65 -4.49 -0.21
C LEU A 560 21.78 -5.29 -0.88
N SER A 561 22.11 -6.48 -0.39
CA SER A 561 23.17 -7.32 -0.97
C SER A 561 22.82 -7.75 -2.40
N ALA A 562 21.55 -8.05 -2.68
CA ALA A 562 21.08 -8.34 -4.03
C ALA A 562 21.21 -7.14 -5.00
N SER A 563 21.16 -5.90 -4.49
CA SER A 563 21.23 -4.68 -5.31
C SER A 563 22.59 -3.99 -5.33
N ASN A 564 23.46 -4.28 -4.36
CA ASN A 564 24.75 -3.62 -4.17
C ASN A 564 25.89 -4.64 -4.02
N LYS A 565 26.70 -4.77 -5.07
CA LYS A 565 27.84 -5.71 -5.13
C LYS A 565 28.88 -5.49 -4.02
N MET A 566 29.10 -4.25 -3.57
CA MET A 566 30.06 -3.96 -2.50
C MET A 566 29.58 -4.53 -1.17
N ILE A 567 28.28 -4.45 -0.88
CA ILE A 567 27.71 -5.01 0.34
C ILE A 567 27.69 -6.53 0.25
N ALA A 568 27.35 -7.09 -0.92
CA ALA A 568 27.42 -8.54 -1.15
C ALA A 568 28.82 -9.10 -0.85
N SER A 569 29.88 -8.48 -1.40
CA SER A 569 31.26 -8.93 -1.16
C SER A 569 31.69 -8.81 0.30
N MET A 570 31.12 -7.87 1.06
CA MET A 570 31.43 -7.69 2.49
C MET A 570 30.78 -8.77 3.37
N ILE A 571 29.70 -9.41 2.91
CA ILE A 571 29.02 -10.47 3.63
C ILE A 571 29.63 -11.84 3.30
N GLU A 572 30.20 -11.99 2.11
CA GLU A 572 30.85 -13.24 1.65
C GLU A 572 32.27 -13.45 2.23
N CYS A 573 32.91 -12.40 2.74
CA CYS A 573 34.22 -12.44 3.40
C CYS A 573 34.06 -12.62 4.91
#